data_AF-A0A834DKV6-F1
#
_entry.id   AF-A0A834DKV6-F1
#
_cell.length_a   1.000
_cell.length_b   1.000
_cell.length_c   1.000
_cell.angle_alpha   90.00
_cell.angle_beta   90.00
_cell.angle_gamma   90.00
#
_symmetry.space_group_name_H-M   'P 1'
#
loop_
_entity.id
_entity.type
_entity.pdbx_description
1 polymer ?
#
loop_
_entity_poly.entity_id
_entity_poly.type
_entity_poly.pdbx_seq_one_letter_code
_entity_poly.pdbx_strand_id
1 'polypeptide(L)'
;MSIHFQTAADFIHRALSQPGGKILVHCAVGVSRSATLVLAYLMLYHRLTLVEAIKKVKDHRGIIPNRGFLRQLLALDRRLRQGLEA
;
A
#
# COMPACT_ATOMS: atom_id res chain seq x y z
N MET A 1 4.24 4.34 10.63
CA MET A 1 3.51 3.35 9.81
C MET A 1 4.49 2.59 8.91
N SER A 2 5.53 3.25 8.38
CA SER A 2 6.58 2.65 7.55
C SER A 2 7.16 1.33 8.06
N ILE A 3 7.40 1.20 9.37
CA ILE A 3 7.91 -0.05 9.98
C ILE A 3 7.01 -1.27 9.74
N HIS A 4 5.74 -1.06 9.43
CA HIS A 4 4.77 -2.13 9.17
C HIS A 4 4.54 -2.41 7.68
N PHE A 5 5.14 -1.64 6.76
CA PHE A 5 4.87 -1.78 5.33
C PHE A 5 5.20 -3.17 4.81
N GLN A 6 6.40 -3.68 5.11
CA GLN A 6 6.82 -4.99 4.63
C GLN A 6 5.95 -6.11 5.23
N THR A 7 5.86 -6.18 6.56
CA THR A 7 5.09 -7.23 7.25
C THR A 7 3.62 -7.25 6.83
N ALA A 8 2.98 -6.09 6.68
CA ALA A 8 1.59 -6.02 6.23
C ALA A 8 1.45 -6.41 4.75
N ALA A 9 2.35 -5.95 3.88
CA ALA A 9 2.34 -6.31 2.47
C ALA A 9 2.56 -7.82 2.26
N ASP A 10 3.47 -8.43 3.02
CA ASP A 10 3.72 -9.88 2.98
C ASP A 10 2.52 -10.68 3.47
N PHE A 11 1.82 -10.18 4.49
CA PHE A 11 0.58 -10.80 4.98
C PHE A 11 -0.53 -10.74 3.91
N ILE A 12 -0.73 -9.57 3.29
CA ILE A 12 -1.70 -9.38 2.20
C ILE A 12 -1.34 -10.28 1.01
N HIS A 13 -0.06 -10.30 0.60
CA HIS A 13 0.39 -11.11 -0.53
C HIS A 13 0.14 -12.60 -0.27
N ARG A 14 0.58 -13.14 0.87
CA ARG A 14 0.36 -14.55 1.21
C ARG A 14 -1.12 -14.92 1.21
N ALA A 15 -1.99 -14.07 1.75
CA ALA A 15 -3.43 -14.31 1.76
C ALA A 15 -4.02 -14.36 0.33
N LEU A 16 -3.58 -13.46 -0.55
CA LEU A 16 -4.09 -13.38 -1.93
C LEU A 16 -3.46 -14.40 -2.89
N SER A 17 -2.28 -14.95 -2.55
CA SER A 17 -1.62 -15.99 -3.34
C SER A 17 -2.25 -17.38 -3.16
N GLN A 18 -3.16 -17.55 -2.19
CA GLN A 18 -3.90 -18.79 -2.00
C GLN A 18 -5.12 -18.86 -2.94
N PRO A 19 -5.40 -20.02 -3.57
CA PRO A 19 -6.62 -20.20 -4.36
C PRO A 19 -7.87 -19.86 -3.55
N GLY A 20 -8.69 -18.92 -4.04
CA GLY A 20 -9.89 -18.46 -3.34
C GLY A 20 -9.65 -17.52 -2.16
N GLY A 21 -8.39 -17.12 -1.90
CA GLY A 21 -8.00 -16.25 -0.80
C GLY A 21 -8.66 -14.87 -0.87
N LYS A 22 -9.22 -14.44 0.26
CA LYS A 22 -9.83 -13.10 0.44
C LYS A 22 -9.35 -12.50 1.76
N ILE A 23 -9.06 -11.20 1.74
CA ILE A 23 -8.56 -10.48 2.92
C ILE A 23 -9.29 -9.16 3.11
N LEU A 24 -9.64 -8.86 4.37
CA LEU A 24 -10.14 -7.56 4.80
C LEU A 24 -9.02 -6.77 5.49
N VAL A 25 -8.64 -5.63 4.92
CA VAL A 25 -7.75 -4.66 5.57
C VAL A 25 -8.58 -3.49 6.08
N HIS A 26 -8.68 -3.34 7.41
CA HIS A 26 -9.47 -2.28 8.02
C HIS A 26 -8.69 -1.47 9.06
N CYS A 27 -9.21 -0.29 9.37
CA CYS A 27 -8.89 0.47 10.58
C CYS A 27 -10.21 1.10 11.05
N ALA A 28 -10.18 2.02 12.04
CA ALA A 28 -11.43 2.58 12.58
C ALA A 28 -12.40 3.16 11.51
N VAL A 29 -11.89 3.97 10.57
CA VAL A 29 -12.71 4.59 9.49
C VAL A 29 -12.35 4.01 8.10
N GLY A 30 -11.19 3.37 8.00
CA GLY A 30 -10.67 2.75 6.80
C GLY A 30 -10.16 3.70 5.69
N VAL A 31 -10.05 5.01 5.95
CA VAL A 31 -9.59 6.01 4.96
C VAL A 31 -8.09 6.32 5.02
N SER A 32 -7.43 6.02 6.15
CA SER A 32 -6.05 6.49 6.41
C SER A 32 -5.07 5.36 6.71
N ARG A 33 -5.17 4.69 7.87
CA ARG A 33 -4.20 3.65 8.29
C ARG A 33 -4.25 2.42 7.37
N SER A 34 -5.42 1.82 7.19
CA SER A 34 -5.60 0.66 6.31
C SER A 34 -5.26 1.00 4.87
N ALA A 35 -5.73 2.15 4.37
CA ALA A 35 -5.41 2.63 3.03
C ALA A 35 -3.89 2.75 2.82
N THR A 36 -3.16 3.28 3.80
CA THR A 36 -1.69 3.39 3.72
C THR A 36 -1.02 2.03 3.52
N LEU A 37 -1.46 0.98 4.23
CA LEU A 37 -0.89 -0.36 4.09
C LEU A 37 -1.26 -1.02 2.75
N VAL A 38 -2.48 -0.81 2.25
CA VAL A 38 -2.89 -1.28 0.91
C VAL A 38 -2.08 -0.59 -0.18
N LEU A 39 -1.87 0.73 -0.08
CA LEU A 39 -1.02 1.46 -1.02
C LEU A 39 0.41 0.92 -1.02
N ALA A 40 1.01 0.71 0.16
CA ALA A 40 2.35 0.13 0.27
C ALA A 40 2.42 -1.28 -0.33
N TYR A 41 1.40 -2.12 -0.13
CA TYR A 41 1.31 -3.45 -0.75
C TYR A 41 1.32 -3.38 -2.27
N LEU A 42 0.49 -2.51 -2.87
CA LEU A 42 0.45 -2.33 -4.33
C LEU A 42 1.80 -1.86 -4.88
N MET A 43 2.48 -0.96 -4.17
CA MET A 43 3.80 -0.48 -4.58
C MET A 43 4.87 -1.59 -4.50
N LEU A 44 4.87 -2.37 -3.41
CA LEU A 44 5.87 -3.40 -3.16
C LEU A 44 5.71 -4.64 -4.07
N TYR A 45 4.47 -5.12 -4.22
CA TYR A 45 4.20 -6.41 -4.88
C TYR A 45 3.67 -6.28 -6.30
N HIS A 46 3.01 -5.18 -6.64
CA HIS A 46 2.49 -4.92 -8.00
C HIS A 46 3.29 -3.85 -8.75
N ARG A 47 4.40 -3.37 -8.14
CA ARG A 47 5.33 -2.38 -8.73
C ARG A 47 4.66 -1.09 -9.22
N LEU A 48 3.52 -0.73 -8.62
CA LEU A 48 2.87 0.54 -8.92
C LEU A 48 3.66 1.69 -8.28
N THR A 49 3.75 2.81 -8.97
CA THR A 49 4.14 4.09 -8.34
C THR A 49 3.10 4.49 -7.29
N LEU A 50 3.48 5.37 -6.37
CA LEU A 50 2.53 5.91 -5.39
C LEU A 50 1.29 6.54 -6.06
N VAL A 51 1.47 7.23 -7.19
CA VAL A 51 0.37 7.88 -7.91
C VAL A 51 -0.60 6.85 -8.48
N GLU A 52 -0.08 5.80 -9.12
CA GLU A 52 -0.90 4.71 -9.67
C GLU A 52 -1.61 3.92 -8.57
N ALA A 53 -0.93 3.62 -7.47
CA ALA A 53 -1.52 2.96 -6.31
C ALA A 53 -2.67 3.80 -5.72
N ILE A 54 -2.48 5.12 -5.56
CA ILE A 54 -3.52 6.03 -5.07
C ILE A 54 -4.72 6.03 -6.02
N LYS A 55 -4.49 6.14 -7.34
CA LYS A 55 -5.55 6.11 -8.34
C LYS A 55 -6.34 4.81 -8.25
N LYS A 56 -5.65 3.66 -8.28
CA LYS A 56 -6.26 2.33 -8.22
C LYS A 56 -7.20 2.16 -7.02
N VAL A 57 -6.78 2.62 -5.83
CA VAL A 57 -7.61 2.54 -4.62
C VAL A 57 -8.74 3.57 -4.65
N LYS A 58 -8.47 4.81 -5.07
CA LYS A 58 -9.48 5.88 -5.13
C LYS A 58 -10.63 5.57 -6.08
N ASP A 59 -10.37 4.85 -7.17
CA ASP A 59 -11.39 4.44 -8.14
C ASP A 59 -12.45 3.51 -7.52
N HIS A 60 -12.14 2.85 -6.39
CA HIS A 60 -13.03 1.90 -5.72
C HIS A 60 -13.44 2.34 -4.31
N ARG A 61 -12.69 3.27 -3.69
CA ARG A 61 -12.94 3.77 -2.33
C ARG A 61 -12.28 5.12 -2.09
N GLY A 62 -13.04 6.09 -1.57
CA GLY A 62 -12.48 7.34 -1.07
C GLY A 62 -11.44 7.11 0.04
N ILE A 63 -10.19 7.51 -0.21
CA ILE A 63 -9.09 7.40 0.76
C ILE A 63 -8.35 8.72 0.91
N ILE A 64 -7.94 9.01 2.15
CA ILE A 64 -7.21 10.22 2.53
C ILE A 64 -6.19 9.83 3.62
N PRO A 65 -5.04 9.23 3.25
CA PRO A 65 -3.93 9.05 4.18
C PRO A 65 -3.51 10.41 4.77
N ASN A 66 -3.15 10.44 6.05
CA ASN A 66 -2.69 11.70 6.64
C ASN A 66 -1.34 12.12 6.03
N ARG A 67 -0.98 13.41 6.17
CA ARG A 67 0.27 13.97 5.61
C ARG A 67 1.53 13.21 6.05
N GLY A 68 1.56 12.69 7.28
CA GLY A 68 2.68 11.88 7.77
C GLY A 68 2.82 10.55 7.03
N PHE A 69 1.70 9.86 6.78
CA PHE A 69 1.68 8.61 6.01
C PHE A 69 1.98 8.83 4.54
N LEU A 70 1.49 9.91 3.93
CA LEU A 70 1.85 10.28 2.56
C LEU A 70 3.37 10.52 2.42
N ARG A 71 4.00 11.21 3.38
CA ARG A 71 5.47 11.38 3.39
C ARG A 71 6.21 10.04 3.49
N GLN A 72 5.73 9.11 4.32
CA GLN A 72 6.30 7.76 4.44
C GLN A 72 6.15 6.97 3.14
N LEU A 73 5.00 7.07 2.45
CA LEU A 73 4.77 6.43 1.15
C LEU A 73 5.62 7.06 0.04
N LEU A 74 5.81 8.38 0.04
CA LEU A 74 6.72 9.07 -0.91
C LEU A 74 8.17 8.62 -0.73
N ALA A 75 8.62 8.42 0.51
CA ALA A 75 9.95 7.87 0.78
C ALA A 75 10.07 6.42 0.27
N LEU A 76 9.03 5.60 0.43
CA LEU A 76 8.98 4.25 -0.13
C LEU A 76 9.07 4.29 -1.66
N ASP A 77 8.26 5.14 -2.30
CA ASP A 77 8.19 5.28 -3.76
C ASP A 77 9.56 5.65 -4.37
N ARG A 78 10.25 6.64 -3.77
CA ARG A 78 11.61 7.02 -4.21
C ARG A 78 12.59 5.86 -4.09
N ARG A 79 12.57 5.14 -2.96
CA ARG A 79 13.44 3.98 -2.74
C ARG A 79 13.19 2.86 -3.75
N LEU A 80 11.93 2.58 -4.07
CA LEU A 80 11.57 1.53 -5.02
C LEU A 80 11.94 1.92 -6.47
N ARG A 81 11.80 3.19 -6.85
CA ARG A 81 12.18 3.66 -8.19
C ARG A 81 13.69 3.69 -8.41
N GLN A 82 14.46 4.13 -7.41
CA GLN A 82 15.93 4.13 -7.49
C GLN A 82 16.50 2.71 -7.62
N GLY A 83 15.86 1.70 -7.02
CA GLY A 83 16.28 0.31 -7.15
C GLY A 83 15.77 -0.41 -8.40
N LEU A 84 14.94 0.23 -9.23
CA LEU A 84 14.49 -0.31 -10.53
C LEU A 84 15.36 0.20 -11.69
N GLU A 85 16.08 1.30 -11.49
CA GLU A 85 16.98 1.92 -12.47
C GLU A 85 18.45 1.50 -12.30
N ALA A 86 18.74 0.65 -11.30
CA ALA A 86 20.06 0.07 -11.02
C ALA A 86 20.05 -1.43 -11.34
#